data_AF-A0A1V1V9H7-F1
#
_entry.id   AF-A0A1V1V9H7-F1
#
_cell.length_a   1.000
_cell.length_b   1.000
_cell.length_c   1.000
_cell.angle_alpha   90.00
_cell.angle_beta   90.00
_cell.angle_gamma   90.00
#
_symmetry.space_group_name_H-M   'P 1'
#
loop_
_entity.id
_entity.type
_entity.pdbx_description
1 polymer ?
#
loop_
_entity_poly.entity_id
_entity_poly.type
_entity_poly.pdbx_seq_one_letter_code
_entity_poly.pdbx_strand_id
1 'polypeptide(L)'
;MRNLLNEPIDVNGKMVKLSDFGLETQRDGSIELDDDKLDEAIEKNFNVLGQFFNQEDTGFLDKADKLLDTFTDKVDGSLTVKENTLKKQQEGLNDDLEDLNTQMKAYEDRTYKQFVAMDEAIGQMNNQLNSMMSLMVSFDS
;
A
#
# COMPACT_ATOMS: atom_id res chain seq x y z
N MET A 1 -14.19 9.59 -10.13
CA MET A 1 -14.47 10.96 -9.62
C MET A 1 -14.62 11.96 -10.76
N ARG A 2 -13.57 12.28 -11.55
CA ARG A 2 -13.67 13.29 -12.62
C ARG A 2 -14.70 12.99 -13.72
N ASN A 3 -14.95 11.71 -14.02
CA ASN A 3 -15.97 11.32 -14.99
C ASN A 3 -17.39 11.64 -14.50
N LEU A 4 -17.66 11.47 -13.20
CA LEU A 4 -18.96 11.76 -12.60
C LEU A 4 -19.29 13.26 -12.65
N LEU A 5 -18.28 14.12 -12.42
CA LEU A 5 -18.46 15.58 -12.43
C LEU A 5 -18.79 16.15 -13.81
N ASN A 6 -18.38 15.44 -14.88
CA ASN A 6 -18.67 15.82 -16.26
C ASN A 6 -19.80 14.97 -16.87
N GLU A 7 -20.43 14.09 -16.10
CA GLU A 7 -21.46 13.20 -16.59
C GLU A 7 -22.78 13.96 -16.77
N PRO A 8 -23.35 14.00 -17.98
CA PRO A 8 -24.68 14.56 -18.17
C PRO A 8 -25.74 13.64 -17.54
N ILE A 9 -26.68 14.24 -16.83
CA ILE A 9 -27.83 13.57 -16.20
C ILE A 9 -29.08 13.98 -16.95
N ASP A 10 -29.91 12.98 -17.27
CA ASP A 10 -31.21 13.22 -17.88
C ASP A 10 -32.20 13.70 -16.81
N VAL A 11 -32.66 14.94 -16.97
CA VAL A 11 -33.73 15.53 -16.18
C VAL A 11 -34.90 15.82 -17.13
N ASN A 12 -35.93 14.96 -17.09
CA ASN A 12 -37.15 15.05 -17.91
C ASN A 12 -36.89 15.15 -19.44
N GLY A 13 -35.94 14.38 -19.97
CA GLY A 13 -35.59 14.35 -21.40
C GLY A 13 -34.57 15.42 -21.81
N LYS A 14 -34.04 16.18 -20.85
CA LYS A 14 -32.96 17.15 -21.08
C LYS A 14 -31.71 16.67 -20.37
N MET A 15 -30.62 16.55 -21.13
CA MET A 15 -29.30 16.28 -20.58
C MET A 15 -28.75 17.56 -19.93
N VAL A 16 -28.45 17.49 -18.64
CA VAL A 16 -27.93 18.61 -17.84
C VAL A 16 -26.67 18.17 -17.11
N LYS A 17 -25.70 19.08 -16.93
CA LYS A 17 -24.41 18.82 -16.28
C LYS A 17 -24.07 19.92 -15.26
N LEU A 18 -23.10 19.68 -14.38
CA LEU A 18 -22.65 20.65 -13.37
C LEU A 18 -22.25 22.01 -13.97
N SER A 19 -21.61 22.01 -15.15
CA SER A 19 -21.21 23.26 -15.83
C SER A 19 -22.39 24.08 -16.35
N ASP A 20 -23.59 23.50 -16.50
CA ASP A 20 -24.80 24.27 -16.84
C ASP A 20 -25.31 25.10 -15.63
N PHE A 21 -24.80 24.82 -14.43
CA PHE A 21 -25.14 25.51 -13.18
C PHE A 21 -23.98 26.36 -12.65
N GLY A 22 -22.98 26.67 -13.47
CA GLY A 22 -21.82 27.48 -13.05
C GLY A 22 -20.77 26.73 -12.24
N LEU A 23 -20.85 25.40 -12.13
CA LEU A 23 -19.83 24.57 -11.47
C LEU A 23 -18.90 23.94 -12.52
N GLU A 24 -17.70 24.48 -12.67
CA GLU A 24 -16.71 24.00 -13.63
C GLU A 24 -15.63 23.15 -12.95
N THR A 25 -15.36 21.96 -13.51
CA THR A 25 -14.27 21.11 -13.02
C THR A 25 -12.98 21.44 -13.76
N GLN A 26 -11.98 21.89 -13.03
CA GLN A 26 -10.67 22.22 -13.58
C GLN A 26 -9.83 20.97 -13.89
N ARG A 27 -8.73 21.16 -14.64
CA ARG A 27 -7.85 20.06 -15.05
C ARG A 27 -7.18 19.36 -13.88
N ASP A 28 -6.94 20.09 -12.79
CA ASP A 28 -6.36 19.59 -11.55
C ASP A 28 -7.38 18.88 -10.64
N GLY A 29 -8.66 18.93 -10.99
CA GLY A 29 -9.76 18.32 -10.24
C GLY A 29 -10.39 19.25 -9.20
N SER A 30 -9.96 20.51 -9.09
CA SER A 30 -10.69 21.52 -8.33
C SER A 30 -12.01 21.88 -9.01
N ILE A 31 -12.95 22.41 -8.24
CA ILE A 31 -14.23 22.93 -8.73
C ILE A 31 -14.18 24.45 -8.61
N GLU A 32 -14.36 25.13 -9.72
CA GLU A 32 -14.53 26.58 -9.79
C GLU A 32 -16.01 26.90 -9.85
N LEU A 33 -16.41 27.92 -9.09
CA LEU A 33 -17.79 28.39 -9.03
C LEU A 33 -17.91 29.75 -9.73
N ASP A 34 -18.81 29.81 -10.70
CA ASP A 34 -19.24 31.03 -11.37
C ASP A 34 -20.57 31.48 -10.73
N ASP A 35 -20.47 32.43 -9.78
CA ASP A 35 -21.61 32.91 -8.98
C ASP A 35 -22.73 33.50 -9.85
N ASP A 36 -22.39 34.25 -10.90
CA ASP A 36 -23.35 34.88 -11.80
C ASP A 36 -24.17 33.83 -12.57
N LYS A 37 -23.50 32.78 -13.07
CA LYS A 37 -24.18 31.66 -13.74
C LYS A 37 -24.98 30.81 -12.77
N LEU A 38 -24.49 30.61 -11.55
CA LEU A 38 -25.20 29.86 -10.52
C LEU A 38 -26.50 30.59 -10.16
N ASP A 39 -26.46 31.90 -9.94
CA ASP A 39 -27.63 32.72 -9.63
C ASP A 39 -28.65 32.68 -10.77
N GLU A 40 -28.21 32.87 -12.03
CA GLU A 40 -29.08 32.76 -13.20
C GLU A 40 -29.73 31.36 -13.29
N ALA A 41 -28.96 30.31 -13.00
CA ALA A 41 -29.45 28.94 -13.07
C ALA A 41 -30.42 28.60 -11.93
N ILE A 42 -30.20 29.13 -10.72
CA ILE A 42 -31.14 29.02 -9.59
C ILE A 42 -32.44 29.75 -9.92
N GLU A 43 -32.39 30.99 -10.39
CA GLU A 43 -33.58 31.78 -10.72
C GLU A 43 -34.43 31.15 -11.83
N LYS A 44 -33.78 30.65 -12.89
CA LYS A 44 -34.47 30.14 -14.08
C LYS A 44 -34.82 28.65 -13.99
N ASN A 45 -34.04 27.87 -13.25
CA ASN A 45 -34.06 26.41 -13.33
C ASN A 45 -34.01 25.71 -11.96
N PHE A 46 -34.45 26.35 -10.87
CA PHE A 46 -34.45 25.77 -9.51
C PHE A 46 -34.99 24.33 -9.44
N ASN A 47 -36.12 24.06 -10.10
CA ASN A 47 -36.72 22.72 -10.13
C ASN A 47 -35.82 21.69 -10.84
N VAL A 48 -35.15 22.09 -11.91
CA VAL A 48 -34.22 21.23 -12.66
C VAL A 48 -32.96 20.97 -11.85
N LEU A 49 -32.46 21.98 -11.13
CA LEU A 49 -31.34 21.85 -10.20
C LEU A 49 -31.66 20.83 -9.09
N GLY A 50 -32.83 20.98 -8.46
CA GLY A 50 -33.29 20.06 -7.41
C GLY A 50 -33.42 18.63 -7.90
N GLN A 51 -33.96 18.42 -9.10
CA GLN A 51 -34.04 17.11 -9.73
C GLN A 51 -32.67 16.57 -10.14
N PHE A 52 -31.80 17.39 -10.73
CA PHE A 52 -30.44 16.97 -11.10
C PHE A 52 -29.68 16.36 -9.90
N PHE A 53 -29.77 16.98 -8.72
CA PHE A 53 -29.10 16.47 -7.53
C PHE A 53 -29.82 15.31 -6.85
N ASN A 54 -31.16 15.38 -6.72
CA ASN A 54 -31.95 14.46 -5.88
C ASN A 54 -32.82 13.46 -6.67
N GLN A 55 -32.70 13.39 -7.99
CA GLN A 55 -33.45 12.40 -8.77
C GLN A 55 -33.03 11.00 -8.34
N GLU A 56 -33.99 10.20 -7.93
CA GLU A 56 -33.77 8.84 -7.45
C GLU A 56 -33.03 8.01 -8.52
N ASP A 57 -32.03 7.25 -8.07
CA ASP A 57 -31.15 6.35 -8.83
C ASP A 57 -30.20 6.99 -9.85
N THR A 58 -30.61 8.08 -10.49
CA THR A 58 -29.90 8.68 -11.63
C THR A 58 -29.38 10.07 -11.34
N GLY A 59 -29.79 10.68 -10.23
CA GLY A 59 -29.33 11.99 -9.79
C GLY A 59 -27.84 11.99 -9.43
N PHE A 60 -27.27 13.18 -9.37
CA PHE A 60 -25.84 13.36 -9.16
C PHE A 60 -25.39 12.81 -7.80
N LEU A 61 -26.18 13.03 -6.74
CA LEU A 61 -25.83 12.58 -5.39
C LEU A 61 -25.85 11.05 -5.29
N ASP A 62 -26.87 10.39 -5.83
CA ASP A 62 -26.97 8.92 -5.82
C ASP A 62 -25.82 8.28 -6.61
N LYS A 63 -25.45 8.87 -7.76
CA LYS A 63 -24.29 8.40 -8.52
C LYS A 63 -22.97 8.67 -7.78
N ALA A 64 -22.85 9.78 -7.06
CA ALA A 64 -21.70 10.10 -6.22
C ALA A 64 -21.57 9.11 -5.07
N ASP A 65 -22.68 8.79 -4.40
CA ASP A 65 -22.75 7.85 -3.29
C ASP A 65 -22.35 6.44 -3.75
N LYS A 66 -22.98 5.94 -4.81
CA LYS A 66 -22.62 4.65 -5.44
C LYS A 66 -21.14 4.60 -5.82
N LEU A 67 -20.60 5.69 -6.37
CA LEU A 67 -19.17 5.74 -6.71
C LEU A 67 -18.31 5.68 -5.44
N LEU A 68 -18.62 6.47 -4.41
CA LEU A 68 -17.89 6.45 -3.14
C LEU A 68 -17.92 5.06 -2.51
N ASP A 69 -19.07 4.41 -2.49
CA ASP A 69 -19.22 3.04 -2.01
C ASP A 69 -18.29 2.06 -2.73
N THR A 70 -18.13 2.14 -4.06
CA THR A 70 -17.16 1.25 -4.76
C THR A 70 -15.70 1.45 -4.32
N PHE A 71 -15.36 2.60 -3.73
CA PHE A 71 -14.04 2.84 -3.15
C PHE A 71 -13.98 2.46 -1.67
N THR A 72 -15.01 2.81 -0.90
CA THR A 72 -15.02 2.76 0.57
C THR A 72 -15.76 1.57 1.16
N ASP A 73 -16.35 0.71 0.32
CA ASP A 73 -17.01 -0.51 0.80
C ASP A 73 -16.00 -1.34 1.62
N LYS A 74 -16.48 -1.82 2.77
CA LYS A 74 -15.67 -2.49 3.79
C LYS A 74 -15.31 -3.93 3.45
N VAL A 75 -15.88 -4.48 2.40
CA VAL A 75 -15.72 -5.87 1.96
C VAL A 75 -15.00 -5.92 0.62
N ASP A 76 -15.52 -5.23 -0.39
CA ASP A 76 -15.03 -5.28 -1.77
C ASP A 76 -14.59 -3.93 -2.34
N GLY A 77 -14.69 -2.87 -1.54
CA GLY A 77 -14.22 -1.55 -1.91
C GLY A 77 -12.74 -1.56 -2.27
N SER A 78 -12.38 -0.86 -3.35
CA SER A 78 -11.01 -0.90 -3.89
C SER A 78 -9.95 -0.43 -2.89
N LEU A 79 -10.29 0.49 -1.98
CA LEU A 79 -9.38 0.91 -0.90
C LEU A 79 -9.17 -0.22 0.11
N THR A 80 -10.25 -0.88 0.51
CA THR A 80 -10.20 -2.02 1.44
C THR A 80 -9.42 -3.19 0.86
N VAL A 81 -9.63 -3.52 -0.42
CA VAL A 81 -8.85 -4.55 -1.11
C VAL A 81 -7.37 -4.20 -1.09
N LYS A 82 -7.02 -2.94 -1.39
CA LYS A 82 -5.64 -2.48 -1.35
C LYS A 82 -5.04 -2.57 0.05
N GLU A 83 -5.78 -2.16 1.08
CA GLU A 83 -5.37 -2.28 2.48
C GLU A 83 -5.10 -3.74 2.86
N ASN A 84 -6.01 -4.65 2.51
CA ASN A 84 -5.86 -6.08 2.80
C ASN A 84 -4.66 -6.70 2.07
N THR A 85 -4.40 -6.32 0.82
CA THR A 85 -3.20 -6.76 0.10
C THR A 85 -1.93 -6.26 0.78
N LEU A 86 -1.89 -5.00 1.21
CA LEU A 86 -0.74 -4.44 1.92
C LEU A 86 -0.50 -5.14 3.26
N LYS A 87 -1.57 -5.45 4.02
CA LYS A 87 -1.46 -6.23 5.26
C LYS A 87 -0.89 -7.63 5.01
N LYS A 88 -1.38 -8.34 3.98
CA LYS A 88 -0.82 -9.66 3.62
C LYS A 88 0.63 -9.59 3.19
N GLN A 89 1.03 -8.55 2.46
CA GLN A 89 2.44 -8.33 2.12
C GLN A 89 3.28 -8.07 3.36
N GLN A 90 2.77 -7.28 4.31
CA GLN A 90 3.44 -7.03 5.58
C GLN A 90 3.59 -8.30 6.41
N GLU A 91 2.56 -9.14 6.49
CA GLU A 91 2.60 -10.44 7.18
C GLU A 91 3.65 -11.36 6.53
N GLY A 92 3.64 -11.51 5.21
CA GLY A 92 4.65 -12.33 4.51
C GLY A 92 6.08 -11.84 4.73
N LEU A 93 6.31 -10.52 4.76
CA LEU A 93 7.61 -9.95 5.08
C LEU A 93 8.06 -10.24 6.53
N ASN A 94 7.13 -10.30 7.47
CA ASN A 94 7.44 -10.66 8.85
C ASN A 94 7.83 -12.15 8.97
N ASP A 95 7.12 -13.02 8.26
CA ASP A 95 7.43 -14.45 8.20
C ASP A 95 8.82 -14.67 7.58
N ASP A 96 9.12 -14.00 6.47
CA ASP A 96 10.44 -14.04 5.81
C ASP A 96 11.57 -13.59 6.76
N LEU A 97 11.30 -12.56 7.59
CA LEU A 97 12.25 -12.09 8.60
C LEU A 97 12.46 -13.11 9.72
N GLU A 98 11.42 -13.80 10.17
CA GLU A 98 11.52 -14.84 11.20
C GLU A 98 12.36 -16.03 10.71
N ASP A 99 12.11 -16.46 9.48
CA ASP A 99 12.88 -17.53 8.83
C ASP A 99 14.34 -17.14 8.66
N LEU A 100 14.62 -15.92 8.20
CA LEU A 100 15.97 -15.40 8.07
C LEU A 100 16.69 -15.37 9.42
N ASN A 101 16.03 -14.89 10.47
CA ASN A 101 16.60 -14.85 11.83
C ASN A 101 16.94 -16.26 12.34
N THR A 102 16.09 -17.24 12.06
CA THR A 102 16.34 -18.65 12.41
C THR A 102 17.56 -19.19 11.68
N GLN A 103 17.69 -18.92 10.38
CA GLN A 103 18.84 -19.32 9.58
C GLN A 103 20.14 -18.65 10.05
N MET A 104 20.09 -17.36 10.37
CA MET A 104 21.22 -16.60 10.91
C MET A 104 21.74 -17.19 12.23
N LYS A 105 20.85 -17.55 13.15
CA LYS A 105 21.23 -18.22 14.42
C LYS A 105 21.90 -19.57 14.18
N ALA A 106 21.32 -20.40 13.30
CA ALA A 106 21.92 -21.70 12.97
C ALA A 106 23.29 -21.55 12.30
N TYR A 107 23.46 -20.51 11.48
CA TYR A 107 24.74 -20.17 10.86
C TYR A 107 25.77 -19.72 11.92
N GLU A 108 25.37 -18.86 12.85
CA GLU A 108 26.21 -18.39 13.96
C GLU A 108 26.67 -19.56 14.84
N ASP A 109 25.75 -20.41 15.29
CA ASP A 109 26.04 -21.59 16.11
C ASP A 109 27.02 -22.55 15.43
N ARG A 110 26.84 -22.79 14.12
CA ARG A 110 27.74 -23.64 13.35
C ARG A 110 29.12 -23.02 13.25
N THR A 111 29.20 -21.74 12.95
CA THR A 111 30.46 -20.99 12.83
C THR A 111 31.20 -20.99 14.18
N TYR A 112 30.49 -20.80 15.29
CA TYR A 112 31.05 -20.87 16.63
C TYR A 112 31.63 -22.26 16.93
N LYS A 113 30.89 -23.34 16.64
CA LYS A 113 31.39 -24.72 16.81
C LYS A 113 32.63 -25.00 15.96
N GLN A 114 32.66 -24.52 14.72
CA GLN A 114 33.83 -24.66 13.85
C GLN A 114 35.03 -23.91 14.42
N PHE A 115 34.84 -22.69 14.93
CA PHE A 115 35.90 -21.92 15.56
C PHE A 115 36.49 -22.63 16.79
N VAL A 116 35.64 -23.15 17.68
CA VAL A 116 36.09 -23.92 18.86
C VAL A 116 36.86 -25.17 18.45
N ALA A 117 36.37 -25.93 17.47
CA ALA A 117 37.06 -27.12 16.98
C ALA A 117 38.42 -26.78 16.33
N MET A 118 38.52 -25.64 15.65
CA MET A 118 39.80 -25.15 15.11
C MET A 118 40.78 -24.77 16.23
N ASP A 119 40.31 -24.13 17.30
CA ASP A 119 41.15 -23.77 18.46
C ASP A 119 41.68 -25.02 19.18
N GLU A 120 40.82 -26.02 19.41
CA GLU A 120 41.23 -27.32 19.96
C GLU A 120 42.27 -28.02 19.09
N ALA A 121 42.06 -28.03 17.76
CA ALA A 121 42.99 -28.63 16.82
C ALA A 121 44.36 -27.91 16.84
N ILE A 122 44.37 -26.58 16.90
CA ILE A 122 45.61 -25.79 17.06
C ILE A 122 46.31 -26.13 18.37
N GLY A 123 45.57 -26.23 19.47
CA GLY A 123 46.12 -26.65 20.77
C GLY A 123 46.75 -28.04 20.73
N GLN A 124 46.08 -29.01 20.11
CA GLN A 124 46.62 -30.36 19.92
C GLN A 124 47.87 -30.36 19.03
N MET A 125 47.86 -29.62 17.91
CA MET A 125 49.01 -29.48 17.02
C MET A 125 50.21 -28.86 17.75
N ASN A 126 49.99 -27.81 18.56
CA ASN A 126 51.05 -27.19 19.36
C ASN A 126 51.66 -28.18 20.37
N ASN A 127 50.83 -28.98 21.06
CA ASN A 127 51.31 -30.01 21.97
C ASN A 127 52.11 -31.11 21.26
N GLN A 128 51.66 -31.51 20.07
CA GLN A 128 52.36 -32.49 19.24
C GLN A 128 53.71 -31.94 18.75
N LEU A 129 53.75 -30.69 18.28
CA LEU A 129 54.98 -30.00 17.88
C LEU A 129 55.98 -29.91 19.04
N ASN A 130 55.54 -29.53 20.24
CA ASN A 130 56.40 -29.48 21.42
C ASN A 130 56.97 -30.85 21.78
N SER A 131 56.15 -31.91 21.68
CA SER A 131 56.60 -33.28 21.93
C SER A 131 57.65 -33.73 20.91
N MET A 132 57.46 -33.40 19.63
CA MET A 132 58.42 -33.68 18.57
C MET A 132 59.73 -32.91 18.76
N MET A 133 59.66 -31.62 19.13
CA MET A 133 60.86 -30.82 19.44
C MET A 133 61.62 -31.39 20.64
N SER A 134 60.92 -31.80 21.70
CA SER A 134 61.55 -32.43 22.87
C SER A 134 62.27 -33.74 22.50
N LEU A 135 61.65 -34.55 21.64
CA LEU A 135 62.29 -35.77 21.13
C LEU A 135 63.52 -35.41 20.28
N MET A 136 63.41 -34.43 19.37
CA MET A 136 64.53 -34.02 18.51
C MET A 136 65.72 -33.49 19.31
N VAL A 137 65.49 -32.66 20.34
CA VAL A 137 66.56 -32.18 21.24
C VAL A 137 67.20 -33.33 22.02
N SER A 138 66.42 -34.34 22.40
CA SER A 138 66.96 -35.54 23.06
C SER A 138 67.76 -36.48 22.14
N PHE A 139 67.61 -36.35 20.82
CA PHE A 139 68.42 -37.08 19.83
C PHE A 139 69.69 -36.34 19.42
N ASP A 140 69.78 -35.03 19.70
CA ASP A 140 70.93 -34.16 19.35
C ASP A 140 71.89 -33.91 20.54
N SER A 141 71.67 -34.60 21.67
CA SER A 141 72.52 -34.64 22.88
C SER A 141 73.18 -36.00 23.04
#